data_AF-A0A967WSI0-F1
#
_entry.id   AF-A0A967WSI0-F1
#
_cell.length_a   1.000
_cell.length_b   1.000
_cell.length_c   1.000
_cell.angle_alpha   90.00
_cell.angle_beta   90.00
_cell.angle_gamma   90.00
#
_symmetry.space_group_name_H-M   'P 1'
#
loop_
_entity.id
_entity.type
_entity.pdbx_description
1 polymer ?
#
loop_
_entity_poly.entity_id
_entity_poly.type
_entity_poly.pdbx_seq_one_letter_code
_entity_poly.pdbx_strand_id
1 'polypeptide(L)'
;MVRPASCPNPNARITSPGFNQVVQGNVPVRGSANIPSFQYYKVEVGPGSNPRDHEWTVVGSLHESPVSGGVLETFNSGAYAAGTYTLRLVVVDQTGNYPEPCRVTVTVQR
;
A
#
# COMPACT_ATOMS: atom_id res chain seq x y z
N MET A 1 -9.54 -3.50 -18.15
CA MET A 1 -9.93 -2.47 -17.17
C MET A 1 -9.22 -2.79 -15.86
N VAL A 2 -8.49 -1.83 -15.28
CA VAL A 2 -7.83 -2.01 -13.97
C VAL A 2 -8.86 -1.66 -12.89
N ARG A 3 -9.12 -2.57 -11.94
CA ARG A 3 -10.09 -2.35 -10.86
C ARG A 3 -9.37 -1.75 -9.64
N PRO A 4 -9.95 -0.79 -8.89
CA PRO A 4 -9.37 -0.35 -7.63
C PRO A 4 -9.26 -1.49 -6.61
N ALA A 5 -8.41 -1.30 -5.61
CA ALA A 5 -8.30 -2.20 -4.47
C ALA A 5 -9.62 -2.25 -3.69
N SER A 6 -9.99 -3.43 -3.17
CA SER A 6 -11.15 -3.58 -2.30
C SER A 6 -10.73 -3.30 -0.87
N CYS A 7 -10.84 -2.03 -0.45
CA CYS A 7 -10.49 -1.61 0.90
C CYS A 7 -11.77 -1.50 1.76
N PRO A 8 -11.84 -2.14 2.94
CA PRO A 8 -13.02 -2.08 3.80
C PRO A 8 -13.21 -0.70 4.45
N ASN A 9 -12.11 0.00 4.73
CA ASN A 9 -12.14 1.32 5.35
C ASN A 9 -11.89 2.42 4.31
N PRO A 10 -12.83 3.36 4.07
CA PRO A 10 -12.63 4.45 3.13
C PRO A 10 -11.48 5.38 3.56
N ASN A 11 -11.19 5.51 4.84
CA ASN A 11 -10.13 6.37 5.36
C ASN A 11 -8.74 5.70 5.41
N ALA A 12 -8.67 4.39 5.11
CA ALA A 12 -7.44 3.62 4.98
C ALA A 12 -7.53 2.80 3.67
N ARG A 13 -7.35 3.48 2.54
CA ARG A 13 -7.57 2.89 1.21
C ARG A 13 -6.47 3.21 0.21
N ILE A 14 -6.16 2.23 -0.64
CA ILE A 14 -5.34 2.41 -1.85
C ILE A 14 -6.29 2.56 -3.05
N THR A 15 -6.07 3.59 -3.84
CA THR A 15 -6.83 3.90 -5.06
C THR A 15 -6.01 3.67 -6.34
N SER A 16 -4.68 3.75 -6.22
CA SER A 16 -3.73 3.42 -7.27
C SER A 16 -2.42 2.92 -6.63
N PRO A 17 -1.72 1.94 -7.21
CA PRO A 17 -2.09 1.16 -8.39
C PRO A 17 -3.36 0.33 -8.14
N GLY A 18 -4.00 -0.12 -9.22
CA GLY A 18 -5.16 -1.00 -9.13
C GLY A 18 -4.79 -2.48 -9.19
N PHE A 19 -5.80 -3.32 -8.99
CA PHE A 19 -5.67 -4.77 -8.94
C PHE A 19 -5.10 -5.35 -10.24
N ASN A 20 -4.05 -6.15 -10.08
CA ASN A 20 -3.23 -6.74 -11.14
C ASN A 20 -2.71 -5.74 -12.17
N GLN A 21 -2.59 -4.47 -11.78
CA GLN A 21 -1.95 -3.47 -12.63
C GLN A 21 -0.49 -3.85 -12.83
N VAL A 22 -0.06 -3.81 -14.09
CA VAL A 22 1.36 -3.91 -14.44
C VAL A 22 2.05 -2.61 -14.09
N VAL A 23 3.16 -2.70 -13.37
CA VAL A 23 3.90 -1.54 -12.86
C VAL A 23 5.39 -1.64 -13.19
N GLN A 24 6.00 -0.49 -13.51
CA GLN A 24 7.41 -0.37 -13.90
C GLN A 24 7.97 0.98 -13.41
N GLY A 25 9.21 0.98 -12.93
CA GLY A 25 9.90 2.19 -12.44
C GLY A 25 9.34 2.70 -11.11
N ASN A 26 9.25 4.03 -10.98
CA ASN A 26 8.72 4.69 -9.79
C ASN A 26 7.21 4.84 -9.90
N VAL A 27 6.49 4.13 -9.04
CA VAL A 27 5.03 3.97 -9.10
C VAL A 27 4.42 4.69 -7.91
N PRO A 28 3.66 5.78 -8.11
CA PRO A 28 3.01 6.48 -7.00
C PRO A 28 1.86 5.62 -6.45
N VAL A 29 1.95 5.26 -5.18
CA VAL A 29 0.84 4.67 -4.43
C VAL A 29 -0.04 5.81 -3.94
N ARG A 30 -1.29 5.86 -4.39
CA ARG A 30 -2.25 6.93 -4.08
C ARG A 30 -3.43 6.41 -3.29
N GLY A 31 -3.93 7.22 -2.37
CA GLY A 31 -5.04 6.81 -1.52
C GLY A 31 -5.35 7.75 -0.39
N SER A 32 -5.89 7.20 0.69
CA SER A 32 -6.16 7.93 1.94
C SER A 32 -5.68 7.12 3.13
N ALA A 33 -5.01 7.80 4.05
CA ALA A 33 -4.53 7.32 5.34
C ALA A 33 -4.83 8.40 6.37
N ASN A 34 -6.08 8.44 6.84
CA ASN A 34 -6.58 9.46 7.75
C ASN A 34 -7.71 8.90 8.63
N ILE A 35 -7.34 8.03 9.56
CA ILE A 35 -8.28 7.40 10.50
C ILE A 35 -8.42 8.25 11.78
N PRO A 36 -9.49 8.07 12.57
CA PRO A 36 -9.58 8.68 13.90
C PRO A 36 -8.36 8.32 14.76
N SER A 37 -7.89 9.26 15.57
CA SER A 37 -6.70 9.10 16.42
C SER A 37 -5.43 8.70 15.67
N PHE A 38 -5.29 9.10 14.41
CA PHE A 38 -4.11 8.82 13.57
C PHE A 38 -2.79 9.13 14.29
N GLN A 39 -1.83 8.20 14.17
CA GLN A 39 -0.46 8.38 14.62
C GLN A 39 0.50 8.38 13.41
N TYR A 40 0.49 7.29 12.63
CA TYR A 40 1.30 7.17 11.42
C TYR A 40 0.70 6.17 10.45
N TYR A 41 1.19 6.15 9.21
CA TYR A 41 0.94 5.05 8.29
C TYR A 41 2.23 4.55 7.65
N LYS A 42 2.14 3.37 7.04
CA LYS A 42 3.20 2.79 6.23
C LYS A 42 2.62 2.05 5.04
N VAL A 43 3.36 2.07 3.94
CA VAL A 43 3.12 1.18 2.80
C VAL A 43 4.12 0.04 2.90
N GLU A 44 3.64 -1.18 2.72
CA GLU A 44 4.46 -2.39 2.75
C GLU A 44 4.26 -3.18 1.46
N VAL A 45 5.27 -3.95 1.09
CA VAL A 45 5.24 -4.85 -0.06
C VAL A 45 5.58 -6.27 0.40
N GLY A 46 4.86 -7.24 -0.13
CA GLY A 46 5.14 -8.65 0.05
C GLY A 46 5.09 -9.42 -1.27
N PRO A 47 5.84 -10.53 -1.39
CA PRO A 47 5.87 -11.35 -2.60
C PRO A 47 4.58 -12.15 -2.79
N GLY A 48 4.17 -12.33 -4.05
CA GLY A 48 2.98 -13.10 -4.41
C GLY A 48 1.68 -12.34 -4.16
N SER A 49 0.55 -13.02 -4.40
CA SER A 49 -0.79 -12.47 -4.22
C SER A 49 -1.25 -12.45 -2.76
N ASN A 50 -0.75 -13.37 -1.94
CA ASN A 50 -1.09 -13.47 -0.52
C ASN A 50 0.17 -13.70 0.35
N PRO A 51 0.96 -12.66 0.62
CA PRO A 51 2.15 -12.76 1.46
C PRO A 51 1.77 -13.11 2.91
N ARG A 52 2.59 -13.95 3.55
CA ARG A 52 2.53 -14.29 4.97
C ARG A 52 2.95 -13.08 5.82
N ASP A 53 2.57 -13.08 7.10
CA ASP A 53 2.77 -11.91 7.98
C ASP A 53 4.24 -11.49 8.18
N HIS A 54 5.18 -12.42 8.05
CA HIS A 54 6.62 -12.14 8.15
C HIS A 54 7.29 -11.75 6.83
N GLU A 55 6.56 -11.75 5.71
CA GLU A 55 7.11 -11.48 4.37
C GLU A 55 6.93 -10.00 3.94
N TRP A 56 6.33 -9.18 4.80
CA TRP A 56 6.07 -7.77 4.50
C TRP A 56 7.28 -6.91 4.82
N THR A 57 7.67 -6.09 3.83
CA THR A 57 8.76 -5.12 3.96
C THR A 57 8.21 -3.72 3.79
N VAL A 58 8.63 -2.78 4.64
CA VAL A 58 8.26 -1.36 4.51
C VAL A 58 8.85 -0.79 3.22
N VAL A 59 8.01 -0.13 2.43
CA VAL A 59 8.44 0.68 1.30
C VAL A 59 8.75 2.07 1.83
N GLY A 60 9.99 2.54 1.64
CA GLY A 60 10.40 3.85 2.11
C GLY A 60 10.43 3.94 3.64
N SER A 61 9.60 4.82 4.19
CA SER A 61 9.61 5.20 5.62
C SER A 61 8.20 5.26 6.21
N LEU A 62 8.13 5.39 7.54
CA LEU A 62 6.88 5.71 8.23
C LEU A 62 6.49 7.15 7.94
N HIS A 63 5.19 7.41 7.80
CA HIS A 63 4.64 8.73 7.53
C HIS A 63 3.76 9.20 8.69
N GLU A 64 4.14 10.29 9.33
CA GLU A 64 3.46 10.84 10.53
C GLU A 64 2.45 11.95 10.20
N SER A 65 2.20 12.22 8.93
CA SER A 65 1.19 13.18 8.47
C SER A 65 0.05 12.46 7.75
N PRO A 66 -1.21 12.69 8.13
CA PRO A 66 -2.34 12.03 7.48
C PRO A 66 -2.51 12.52 6.04
N VAL A 67 -3.01 11.64 5.17
CA VAL A 67 -3.24 11.93 3.75
C VAL A 67 -4.67 11.61 3.37
N SER A 68 -5.32 12.48 2.59
CA SER A 68 -6.67 12.27 2.07
C SER A 68 -6.70 12.49 0.55
N GLY A 69 -6.81 11.41 -0.22
CA GLY A 69 -6.83 11.44 -1.69
C GLY A 69 -5.49 11.80 -2.36
N GLY A 70 -4.37 11.65 -1.66
CA GLY A 70 -3.04 12.07 -2.10
C GLY A 70 -2.10 10.91 -2.44
N VAL A 71 -0.82 11.23 -2.61
CA VAL A 71 0.27 10.24 -2.70
C VAL A 71 0.60 9.79 -1.27
N LEU A 72 0.65 8.47 -1.08
CA LEU A 72 0.99 7.81 0.17
C LEU A 72 2.46 7.38 0.19
N GLU A 73 2.97 6.88 -0.93
CA GLU A 73 4.37 6.48 -1.07
C GLU A 73 4.74 6.37 -2.56
N THR A 74 6.03 6.35 -2.88
CA THR A 74 6.53 5.99 -4.21
C THR A 74 7.18 4.60 -4.18
N PHE A 75 6.52 3.63 -4.79
CA PHE A 75 7.03 2.27 -4.93
C PHE A 75 8.00 2.18 -6.11
N ASN A 76 9.29 2.05 -5.84
CA ASN A 76 10.30 1.76 -6.87
C ASN A 76 10.27 0.27 -7.23
N SER A 77 9.50 -0.08 -8.25
CA SER A 77 9.35 -1.48 -8.69
C SER A 77 10.64 -2.04 -9.31
N GLY A 78 11.56 -1.18 -9.76
CA GLY A 78 12.84 -1.58 -10.33
C GLY A 78 13.80 -2.23 -9.31
N ALA A 79 13.56 -2.04 -8.02
CA ALA A 79 14.30 -2.71 -6.95
C ALA A 79 13.88 -4.19 -6.76
N TYR A 80 12.83 -4.65 -7.44
CA TYR A 80 12.26 -5.98 -7.30
C TYR A 80 12.42 -6.80 -8.59
N ALA A 81 12.43 -8.12 -8.48
CA ALA A 81 12.39 -8.99 -9.65
C ALA A 81 11.04 -8.88 -10.35
N ALA A 82 10.98 -9.21 -11.64
CA ALA A 82 9.70 -9.31 -12.33
C ALA A 82 8.85 -10.42 -11.68
N GLY A 83 7.57 -10.14 -11.43
CA GLY A 83 6.70 -11.07 -10.71
C GLY A 83 5.49 -10.42 -10.08
N THR A 84 4.69 -11.23 -9.37
CA THR A 84 3.53 -10.76 -8.63
C THR A 84 3.91 -10.32 -7.23
N TYR A 85 3.42 -9.16 -6.83
CA TYR A 85 3.61 -8.60 -5.50
C TYR A 85 2.29 -8.04 -4.99
N THR A 86 2.13 -7.95 -3.67
CA THR A 86 1.01 -7.25 -3.06
C THR A 86 1.55 -6.07 -2.26
N LEU A 87 0.98 -4.89 -2.52
CA LEU A 87 1.16 -3.71 -1.70
C LEU A 87 0.06 -3.67 -0.64
N ARG A 88 0.38 -3.27 0.58
CA ARG A 88 -0.62 -2.99 1.61
C ARG A 88 -0.37 -1.66 2.30
N LEU A 89 -1.46 -1.01 2.69
CA LEU A 89 -1.45 0.20 3.51
C LEU A 89 -1.87 -0.17 4.94
N VAL A 90 -1.01 0.10 5.90
CA VAL A 90 -1.28 -0.02 7.33
C VAL A 90 -1.33 1.38 7.94
N VAL A 91 -2.46 1.73 8.55
CA VAL A 91 -2.66 3.04 9.21
C VAL A 91 -2.84 2.79 10.70
N VAL A 92 -1.96 3.35 11.52
CA VAL A 92 -1.86 3.08 12.95
C VAL A 92 -2.37 4.29 13.73
N ASP A 93 -3.18 4.03 14.75
CA ASP A 93 -3.67 5.06 15.68
C ASP A 93 -2.75 5.22 16.89
N GLN A 94 -3.00 6.24 17.71
CA GLN A 94 -2.21 6.57 18.91
C GLN A 94 -2.23 5.47 20.00
N THR A 95 -3.14 4.50 19.90
CA THR A 95 -3.20 3.34 20.80
C THR A 95 -2.39 2.15 20.26
N GLY A 96 -1.80 2.27 19.07
CA GLY A 96 -1.08 1.21 18.37
C GLY A 96 -1.98 0.24 17.60
N ASN A 97 -3.30 0.50 17.57
CA ASN A 97 -4.25 -0.31 16.81
C ASN A 97 -4.32 0.14 15.35
N TYR A 98 -4.72 -0.78 14.47
CA TYR A 98 -4.92 -0.49 13.06
C TYR A 98 -6.14 -1.24 12.53
N PRO A 99 -6.97 -0.62 11.67
CA PRO A 99 -8.04 -1.32 10.98
C PRO A 99 -7.46 -2.34 9.99
N GLU A 100 -8.32 -3.19 9.44
CA GLU A 100 -7.91 -4.12 8.38
C GLU A 100 -7.15 -3.40 7.25
N PRO A 101 -5.89 -3.77 6.98
CA PRO A 101 -5.07 -3.10 5.97
C PRO A 101 -5.66 -3.22 4.57
N CYS A 102 -5.67 -2.13 3.80
CA CYS A 102 -6.02 -2.24 2.40
C CYS A 102 -4.88 -2.90 1.62
N ARG A 103 -5.19 -3.92 0.81
CA ARG A 103 -4.23 -4.67 -0.01
C ARG A 103 -4.55 -4.54 -1.49
N VAL A 104 -3.51 -4.44 -2.32
CA VAL A 104 -3.62 -4.49 -3.79
C VAL A 104 -2.50 -5.31 -4.38
N THR A 105 -2.86 -6.31 -5.20
CA THR A 105 -1.89 -7.10 -5.96
C THR A 105 -1.52 -6.37 -7.24
N VAL A 106 -0.24 -6.36 -7.58
CA VAL A 106 0.36 -5.75 -8.77
C VAL A 106 1.31 -6.73 -9.44
N THR A 107 1.62 -6.49 -10.70
CA THR A 107 2.63 -7.26 -11.45
C THR A 107 3.79 -6.34 -11.80
N VAL A 108 4.97 -6.63 -11.26
CA VAL A 108 6.20 -5.93 -11.58
C VAL A 108 6.74 -6.44 -12.92
N GLN A 109 6.97 -5.53 -13.86
CA GLN A 109 7.68 -5.81 -15.11
C GLN A 109 9.01 -5.05 -15.15
N ARG A 110 9.97 -5.59 -15.89
CA ARG A 110 11.26 -4.94 -16.17
C ARG A 110 11.20 -4.10 -17.43
#